data_AF-A0A9R1SJ24-F1
#
_entry.id   AF-A0A9R1SJ24-F1
#
_cell.length_a   1.000
_cell.length_b   1.000
_cell.length_c   1.000
_cell.angle_alpha   90.00
_cell.angle_beta   90.00
_cell.angle_gamma   90.00
#
_symmetry.space_group_name_H-M   'P 1'
#
loop_
_entity.id
_entity.type
_entity.pdbx_description
1 polymer ?
#
loop_
_entity_poly.entity_id
_entity_poly.type
_entity_poly.pdbx_seq_one_letter_code
_entity_poly.pdbx_strand_id
1 'polypeptide(L)'
;MSDEDEAPVVKKARIFYGSLEEKEKERLSREGTSSAARDAVKAAIEAGNINISSGESMEMEERVSERQAEVLAEFERRKRARQITVSTDDVEVKACLRALGEPITLFGEGPAERRERLRNILSVVGPDALRKSKKEDEKAKRTQDEYQQTWYHEGPSSLKEARIWLAKYSLPRAVERLDAARAQKEIPESTRTVKQQELHKALRNVNNFCSQIGDDRPISHCQFSPNSKMLVTASWSGLCKLWKVPDCTLVRTLRGHNTNVGAISFHPQATLTLEESDVNMASCAVDGSVKLWSLDSDEPVADIEGHSMRVARVAWHPSGRFLGTTCYDNSWRLWDLEAQEEILHQEGHSKGVHDLHFHPDGSLAGTGGLDAFARVWDLRTGRCIMFLEGHHKEIYSINFSPNGQSVDPSWLVTSEDSGGA
;
A
#
# COMPACT_ATOMS: atom_id res chain seq x y z
N MET A 1 60.53 23.12 -34.47
CA MET A 1 60.90 24.47 -34.00
C MET A 1 59.63 25.09 -33.47
N SER A 2 59.41 25.22 -32.18
CA SER A 2 60.33 25.50 -31.08
C SER A 2 59.90 24.75 -29.81
N ASP A 3 60.92 24.23 -29.13
CA ASP A 3 60.92 23.72 -27.77
C ASP A 3 60.72 24.85 -26.74
N GLU A 4 60.76 24.47 -25.45
CA GLU A 4 60.71 25.25 -24.19
C GLU A 4 59.31 25.26 -23.52
N ASP A 5 59.07 24.78 -22.29
CA ASP A 5 59.92 24.30 -21.20
C ASP A 5 59.09 23.40 -20.28
N GLU A 6 59.56 22.18 -20.00
CA GLU A 6 58.92 21.24 -19.08
C GLU A 6 59.58 21.35 -17.68
N ALA A 7 58.92 22.04 -16.76
CA ALA A 7 59.38 22.17 -15.37
C ALA A 7 58.98 20.93 -14.53
N PRO A 8 59.87 20.36 -13.71
CA PRO A 8 59.56 19.15 -12.93
C PRO A 8 58.67 19.46 -11.72
N VAL A 9 57.63 18.65 -11.53
CA VAL A 9 56.71 18.71 -10.38
C VAL A 9 57.43 18.26 -9.11
N VAL A 10 57.81 19.23 -8.26
CA VAL A 10 58.35 18.97 -6.92
C VAL A 10 57.22 18.50 -6.00
N LYS A 11 57.26 17.24 -5.57
CA LYS A 11 56.38 16.70 -4.52
C LYS A 11 56.66 17.44 -3.20
N LYS A 12 55.72 18.30 -2.76
CA LYS A 12 55.75 18.88 -1.40
C LYS A 12 55.59 17.75 -0.38
N ALA A 13 56.58 17.58 0.50
CA ALA A 13 56.46 16.70 1.66
C ALA A 13 55.34 17.22 2.56
N ARG A 14 54.38 16.36 2.90
CA ARG A 14 53.35 16.65 3.90
C ARG A 14 54.04 16.77 5.27
N ILE A 15 54.13 18.00 5.76
CA ILE A 15 54.59 18.28 7.13
C ILE A 15 53.47 17.82 8.07
N PHE A 16 53.74 16.75 8.82
CA PHE A 16 52.86 16.24 9.85
C PHE A 16 53.06 17.10 11.10
N TYR A 17 52.12 17.99 11.42
CA TYR A 17 52.05 18.59 12.74
C TYR A 17 51.50 17.52 13.69
N GLY A 18 52.40 16.77 14.34
CA GLY A 18 52.02 15.94 15.49
C GLY A 18 51.29 16.81 16.52
N SER A 19 50.25 16.26 17.14
CA SER A 19 49.43 17.01 18.10
C SER A 19 50.31 17.50 19.26
N LEU A 20 50.03 18.71 19.74
CA LEU A 20 50.74 19.31 20.87
C LEU A 20 50.67 18.40 22.12
N GLU A 21 49.60 17.62 22.23
CA GLU A 21 49.35 16.64 23.30
C GLU A 21 50.36 15.47 23.30
N GLU A 22 50.79 14.95 22.15
CA GLU A 22 51.77 13.86 22.12
C GLU A 22 53.16 14.33 22.55
N LYS A 23 53.55 15.56 22.19
CA LYS A 23 54.81 16.17 22.62
C LYS A 23 54.81 16.54 24.11
N GLU A 24 53.68 16.97 24.67
CA GLU A 24 53.57 17.18 26.12
C GLU A 24 53.57 15.85 26.88
N LYS A 25 52.94 14.80 26.35
CA LYS A 25 52.96 13.46 26.94
C LYS A 25 54.36 12.83 26.93
N GLU A 26 55.15 13.06 25.88
CA GLU A 26 56.57 12.69 25.83
C GLU A 26 57.47 13.55 26.74
N ARG A 27 57.14 14.83 26.96
CA ARG A 27 57.84 15.67 27.95
C ARG A 27 57.57 15.20 29.37
N LEU A 28 56.30 14.94 29.69
CA LEU A 28 55.88 14.46 31.01
C LEU A 28 56.41 13.04 31.30
N SER A 29 56.53 12.17 30.29
CA SER A 29 57.15 10.85 30.45
C SER A 29 58.68 10.92 30.63
N ARG A 30 59.34 11.95 30.07
CA ARG A 30 60.79 12.20 30.29
C ARG A 30 61.10 12.96 31.59
N GLU A 31 60.18 13.80 32.08
CA GLU A 31 60.35 14.54 33.35
C GLU A 31 59.83 13.79 34.58
N GLY A 32 59.05 12.72 34.41
CA GLY A 32 58.46 11.95 35.51
C GLY A 32 58.98 10.52 35.62
N THR A 33 60.21 10.32 36.13
CA THR A 33 60.61 9.13 36.94
C THR A 33 62.11 9.21 37.28
N SER A 34 62.46 9.92 38.36
CA SER A 34 63.75 9.67 39.01
C SER A 34 63.68 8.32 39.71
N SER A 35 64.52 7.38 39.27
CA SER A 35 64.69 6.04 39.87
C SER A 35 64.95 6.08 41.38
N ALA A 36 65.44 7.21 41.91
CA ALA A 36 65.75 7.40 43.33
C ALA A 36 64.52 7.57 44.24
N ALA A 37 63.36 8.00 43.71
CA ALA A 37 62.17 8.22 44.53
C ALA A 37 61.42 6.91 44.85
N ARG A 38 61.48 5.92 43.95
CA ARG A 38 60.84 4.60 44.18
C ARG A 38 61.58 3.78 45.24
N ASP A 39 62.90 3.89 45.31
CA ASP A 39 63.71 3.21 46.33
C ASP A 39 63.56 3.86 47.70
N ALA A 40 63.39 5.19 47.77
CA ALA A 40 63.10 5.91 49.01
C ALA A 40 61.70 5.58 49.59
N VAL A 41 60.69 5.44 48.72
CA VAL A 41 59.33 5.05 49.15
C VAL A 41 59.29 3.59 49.61
N LYS A 42 60.05 2.70 48.96
CA LYS A 42 60.13 1.29 49.35
C LYS A 42 60.86 1.09 50.68
N ALA A 43 61.94 1.84 50.92
CA ALA A 43 62.67 1.84 52.18
C ALA A 43 61.84 2.46 53.34
N ALA A 44 60.97 3.43 53.05
CA ALA A 44 60.09 4.04 54.05
C ALA A 44 58.91 3.12 54.47
N ILE A 45 58.47 2.22 53.58
CA ILE A 45 57.44 1.20 53.88
C ILE A 45 58.02 0.09 54.77
N GLU A 46 59.26 -0.35 54.53
CA GLU A 46 59.95 -1.34 55.39
C GLU A 46 60.30 -0.80 56.79
N ALA A 47 60.47 0.52 56.93
CA ALA A 47 60.76 1.18 58.21
C ALA A 47 59.52 1.45 59.08
N GLY A 48 58.32 1.04 58.65
CA GLY A 48 57.09 1.13 59.46
C GLY A 48 56.52 2.55 59.66
N ASN A 49 57.01 3.56 58.93
CA ASN A 49 56.57 4.95 59.06
C ASN A 49 55.48 5.37 58.06
N ILE A 50 54.94 4.43 57.29
CA ILE A 50 53.79 4.66 56.39
C ILE A 50 52.70 3.67 56.78
N ASN A 51 51.69 4.14 57.52
CA ASN A 51 50.45 3.40 57.74
C ASN A 51 49.65 3.40 56.43
N ILE A 52 49.82 2.35 55.63
CA ILE A 52 48.87 2.03 54.57
C ILE A 52 47.70 1.33 55.27
N SER A 53 46.64 2.09 55.58
CA SER A 53 45.36 1.47 55.98
C SER A 53 44.81 0.75 54.75
N SER A 54 45.15 -0.53 54.63
CA SER A 54 44.54 -1.45 53.69
C SER A 54 43.09 -1.70 54.11
N GLY A 55 42.14 -1.31 53.27
CA GLY A 55 40.75 -1.79 53.34
C GLY A 55 39.73 -0.67 53.44
N GLU A 56 38.85 -0.62 52.44
CA GLU A 56 37.56 0.09 52.43
C GLU A 56 37.55 1.59 52.08
N SER A 57 38.21 2.00 50.99
CA SER A 57 37.90 3.33 50.39
C SER A 57 38.14 3.48 48.87
N MET A 58 38.22 2.40 48.09
CA MET A 58 38.44 2.51 46.63
C MET A 58 37.20 2.30 45.75
N GLU A 59 36.11 1.71 46.25
CA GLU A 59 34.86 1.67 45.47
C GLU A 59 34.10 3.01 45.50
N MET A 60 34.33 3.83 46.53
CA MET A 60 33.65 5.13 46.66
C MET A 60 34.37 6.21 45.85
N GLU A 61 35.72 6.19 45.77
CA GLU A 61 36.51 7.16 45.00
C GLU A 61 36.41 6.96 43.48
N GLU A 62 36.40 5.72 42.98
CA GLU A 62 36.16 5.45 41.55
C GLU A 62 34.73 5.86 41.14
N ARG A 63 33.72 5.55 41.96
CA ARG A 63 32.34 6.03 41.72
C ARG A 63 32.22 7.55 41.82
N VAL A 64 33.03 8.22 42.64
CA VAL A 64 33.08 9.69 42.71
C VAL A 64 33.77 10.29 41.49
N SER A 65 34.81 9.64 40.96
CA SER A 65 35.50 10.02 39.72
C SER A 65 34.60 9.82 38.49
N GLU A 66 33.86 8.71 38.42
CA GLU A 66 32.88 8.46 37.36
C GLU A 66 31.74 9.49 37.41
N ARG A 67 31.18 9.76 38.59
CA ARG A 67 30.18 10.82 38.76
C ARG A 67 30.70 12.21 38.40
N GLN A 68 31.96 12.53 38.72
CA GLN A 68 32.58 13.79 38.30
C GLN A 68 32.75 13.86 36.78
N ALA A 69 33.17 12.77 36.13
CA ALA A 69 33.30 12.70 34.69
C ALA A 69 31.93 12.84 33.99
N GLU A 70 30.87 12.25 34.53
CA GLU A 70 29.50 12.40 34.04
C GLU A 70 29.00 13.84 34.15
N VAL A 71 29.22 14.50 35.28
CA VAL A 71 28.84 15.90 35.50
C VAL A 71 29.61 16.84 34.56
N LEU A 72 30.90 16.58 34.33
CA LEU A 72 31.70 17.34 33.35
C LEU A 72 31.18 17.12 31.92
N ALA A 73 30.85 15.88 31.55
CA ALA A 73 30.28 15.57 30.25
C ALA A 73 28.89 16.22 30.04
N GLU A 74 28.06 16.27 31.07
CA GLU A 74 26.77 16.97 31.04
C GLU A 74 26.97 18.49 30.86
N PHE A 75 27.96 19.07 31.56
CA PHE A 75 28.29 20.48 31.42
C PHE A 75 28.80 20.82 30.00
N GLU A 76 29.64 19.96 29.42
CA GLU A 76 30.09 20.09 28.03
C GLU A 76 28.94 19.96 27.03
N ARG A 77 28.02 19.01 27.22
CA ARG A 77 26.81 18.87 26.39
C ARG A 77 25.94 20.12 26.47
N ARG A 78 25.70 20.65 27.67
CA ARG A 78 24.92 21.87 27.89
C ARG A 78 25.62 23.12 27.34
N LYS A 79 26.94 23.12 27.25
CA LYS A 79 27.73 24.17 26.59
C LYS A 79 27.60 24.07 25.07
N ARG A 80 27.69 22.87 24.50
CA ARG A 80 27.47 22.61 23.06
C ARG A 80 26.03 22.94 22.65
N ALA A 81 25.03 22.53 23.43
CA ALA A 81 23.61 22.82 23.18
C ALA A 81 23.30 24.32 23.10
N ARG A 82 23.99 25.15 23.89
CA ARG A 82 23.87 26.61 23.86
C ARG A 82 24.55 27.27 22.67
N GLN A 83 25.56 26.62 22.10
CA GLN A 83 26.26 27.10 20.90
C GLN A 83 25.52 26.74 19.60
N ILE A 84 24.69 25.70 19.63
CA ILE A 84 23.91 25.26 18.46
C ILE A 84 22.73 26.21 18.24
N THR A 85 22.75 26.89 17.10
CA THR A 85 21.64 27.72 16.65
C THR A 85 20.58 26.85 15.97
N VAL A 86 19.36 26.89 16.49
CA VAL A 86 18.19 26.21 15.94
C VAL A 86 17.18 27.27 15.54
N SER A 87 16.48 27.05 14.42
CA SER A 87 15.43 27.92 13.92
C SER A 87 14.37 28.24 14.98
N THR A 88 13.75 29.42 14.87
CA THR A 88 12.61 29.86 15.68
C THR A 88 11.30 29.26 15.22
N ASP A 89 11.24 28.75 13.99
CA ASP A 89 10.00 28.30 13.37
C ASP A 89 9.66 26.88 13.80
N ASP A 90 8.51 26.71 14.44
CA ASP A 90 8.08 25.41 14.99
C ASP A 90 7.94 24.33 13.91
N VAL A 91 7.56 24.71 12.68
CA VAL A 91 7.45 23.79 11.55
C VAL A 91 8.81 23.20 11.17
N GLU A 92 9.87 24.02 11.16
CA GLU A 92 11.23 23.56 10.86
C GLU A 92 11.79 22.70 11.98
N VAL A 93 11.49 23.04 13.24
CA VAL A 93 11.87 22.24 14.42
C VAL A 93 11.22 20.87 14.36
N LYS A 94 9.91 20.81 14.05
CA LYS A 94 9.17 19.54 13.85
C LYS A 94 9.73 18.71 12.70
N ALA A 95 10.09 19.36 11.59
CA ALA A 95 10.71 18.70 10.45
C ALA A 95 12.10 18.13 10.81
N CYS A 96 12.92 18.87 11.57
CA CYS A 96 14.23 18.40 12.03
C CYS A 96 14.12 17.23 13.01
N LEU A 97 13.14 17.26 13.92
CA LEU A 97 12.88 16.13 14.82
C LEU A 97 12.43 14.89 14.04
N ARG A 98 11.54 15.05 13.05
CA ARG A 98 11.15 13.97 12.14
C ARG A 98 12.35 13.40 11.38
N ALA A 99 13.23 14.26 10.86
CA ALA A 99 14.45 13.88 10.16
C ALA A 99 15.43 13.09 11.04
N LEU A 100 15.45 13.37 12.34
CA LEU A 100 16.25 12.64 13.33
C LEU A 100 15.58 11.34 13.83
N GLY A 101 14.35 11.03 13.39
CA GLY A 101 13.58 9.88 13.86
C GLY A 101 13.03 10.04 15.29
N GLU A 102 13.04 11.27 15.82
CA GLU A 102 12.60 11.58 17.17
C GLU A 102 11.11 11.96 17.20
N PRO A 103 10.39 11.73 18.31
CA PRO A 103 8.98 12.13 18.43
C PRO A 103 8.79 13.62 18.12
N ILE A 104 7.88 13.91 17.19
CA ILE A 104 7.64 15.28 16.69
C ILE A 104 7.12 16.19 17.81
N THR A 105 6.23 15.66 18.66
CA THR A 105 5.65 16.36 19.81
C THR A 105 5.51 15.40 20.97
N LEU A 106 5.91 15.83 22.17
CA LEU A 106 5.59 15.14 23.42
C LEU A 106 4.29 15.68 24.03
N PHE A 107 3.67 14.90 24.91
CA PHE A 107 2.43 15.31 25.59
C PHE A 107 2.67 16.56 26.45
N GLY A 108 1.86 17.60 26.25
CA GLY A 108 1.99 18.89 26.96
C GLY A 108 3.14 19.78 26.48
N GLU A 109 3.90 19.37 25.46
CA GLU A 109 5.10 20.10 25.03
C GLU A 109 4.78 21.35 24.20
N GLY A 110 5.22 22.51 24.70
CA GLY A 110 5.14 23.78 23.99
C GLY A 110 6.17 23.90 22.86
N PRO A 111 6.00 24.84 21.90
CA PRO A 111 7.00 25.09 20.85
C PRO A 111 8.40 25.45 21.37
N ALA A 112 8.49 26.15 22.51
CA ALA A 112 9.77 26.52 23.12
C ALA A 112 10.53 25.31 23.69
N GLU A 113 9.82 24.41 24.37
CA GLU A 113 10.34 23.18 24.96
C GLU A 113 10.80 22.21 23.85
N ARG A 114 10.01 22.09 22.77
CA ARG A 114 10.37 21.32 21.58
C ARG A 114 11.67 21.79 20.93
N ARG A 115 11.83 23.11 20.84
CA ARG A 115 13.04 23.72 20.29
C ARG A 115 14.25 23.47 21.19
N GLU A 116 14.06 23.49 22.52
CA GLU A 116 15.09 23.15 23.48
C GLU A 116 15.48 21.67 23.41
N ARG A 117 14.50 20.79 23.26
CA ARG A 117 14.74 19.37 23.04
C ARG A 117 15.52 19.12 21.76
N LEU A 118 15.17 19.76 20.64
CA LEU A 118 15.95 19.65 19.41
C LEU A 118 17.40 20.14 19.60
N ARG A 119 17.62 21.24 20.34
CA ARG A 119 18.99 21.70 20.69
C ARG A 119 19.75 20.65 21.50
N ASN A 120 19.10 20.04 22.49
CA ASN A 120 19.72 19.02 23.34
C ASN A 120 20.07 17.76 22.52
N ILE A 121 19.18 17.32 21.63
CA ILE A 121 19.43 16.16 20.75
C ILE A 121 20.59 16.45 19.79
N LEU A 122 20.61 17.63 19.16
CA LEU A 122 21.70 18.04 18.27
C LEU A 122 23.04 18.20 19.00
N SER A 123 23.03 18.46 20.30
CA SER A 123 24.26 18.51 21.10
C SER A 123 24.92 17.14 21.29
N VAL A 124 24.13 16.06 21.20
CA VAL A 124 24.59 14.67 21.32
C VAL A 124 24.94 14.09 19.95
N VAL A 125 24.07 14.31 18.96
CA VAL A 125 24.17 13.69 17.63
C VAL A 125 25.05 14.51 16.66
N GLY A 126 25.18 15.82 16.90
CA GLY A 126 25.92 16.75 16.05
C GLY A 126 25.10 17.34 14.90
N PRO A 127 25.47 18.53 14.38
CA PRO A 127 24.70 19.24 13.35
C PRO A 127 24.74 18.56 11.96
N ASP A 128 25.71 17.69 11.70
CA ASP A 128 25.86 17.01 10.41
C ASP A 128 24.83 15.89 10.18
N ALA A 129 24.20 15.38 11.24
CA ALA A 129 23.15 14.36 11.13
C ALA A 129 21.92 14.85 10.36
N LEU A 130 21.57 16.13 10.51
CA LEU A 130 20.49 16.75 9.73
C LEU A 130 20.81 16.85 8.24
N ARG A 131 22.09 17.06 7.87
CA ARG A 131 22.52 17.10 6.47
C ARG A 131 22.48 15.72 5.83
N LYS A 132 22.86 14.68 6.59
CA LYS A 132 22.80 13.29 6.14
C LYS A 132 21.35 12.86 5.90
N SER A 133 20.45 13.15 6.84
CA SER A 133 19.01 12.85 6.69
C SER A 133 18.39 13.59 5.49
N LYS A 134 18.66 14.88 5.32
CA LYS A 134 18.18 15.62 4.13
C LYS A 134 18.65 15.02 2.81
N LYS A 135 19.89 14.54 2.74
CA LYS A 135 20.44 13.87 1.55
C LYS A 135 19.79 12.51 1.30
N GLU A 136 19.45 11.77 2.35
CA GLU A 136 18.70 10.52 2.26
C GLU A 136 17.25 10.76 1.80
N ASP A 137 16.58 11.80 2.32
CA ASP A 137 15.25 12.23 1.88
C ASP A 137 15.23 12.66 0.41
N GLU A 138 16.22 13.44 -0.05
CA GLU A 138 16.36 13.81 -1.46
C GLU A 138 16.62 12.59 -2.35
N LYS A 139 17.39 11.62 -1.87
CA LYS A 139 17.61 10.35 -2.58
C LYS A 139 16.32 9.54 -2.67
N ALA A 140 15.53 9.47 -1.59
CA ALA A 140 14.25 8.78 -1.56
C ALA A 140 13.21 9.42 -2.50
N LYS A 141 13.17 10.76 -2.57
CA LYS A 141 12.32 11.48 -3.53
C LYS A 141 12.72 11.19 -4.98
N ARG A 142 14.02 11.19 -5.29
CA ARG A 142 14.52 10.85 -6.63
C ARG A 142 14.14 9.42 -7.03
N THR A 143 14.23 8.46 -6.12
CA THR A 143 13.77 7.09 -6.40
C THR A 143 12.26 7.03 -6.61
N GLN A 144 11.46 7.86 -5.93
CA GLN A 144 10.01 7.89 -6.11
C GLN A 144 9.61 8.45 -7.49
N ASP A 145 10.37 9.41 -8.03
CA ASP A 145 10.19 9.91 -9.40
C ASP A 145 10.60 8.87 -10.46
N GLU A 146 11.60 8.02 -10.18
CA GLU A 146 11.96 6.89 -11.05
C GLU A 146 10.85 5.82 -11.09
N TYR A 147 10.12 5.59 -9.99
CA TYR A 147 8.96 4.68 -9.93
C TYR A 147 7.73 5.16 -10.71
N GLN A 148 7.68 6.43 -11.17
CA GLN A 148 6.60 6.92 -12.03
C GLN A 148 6.77 6.51 -13.51
N GLN A 149 7.88 5.85 -13.87
CA GLN A 149 8.05 5.34 -15.23
C GLN A 149 7.26 4.05 -15.45
N THR A 150 6.43 4.03 -16.49
CA THR A 150 5.74 2.81 -16.92
C THR A 150 6.75 1.75 -17.34
N TRP A 151 6.82 0.66 -16.58
CA TRP A 151 7.65 -0.50 -16.86
C TRP A 151 6.85 -1.56 -17.62
N TYR A 152 7.46 -2.18 -18.63
CA TYR A 152 6.85 -3.23 -19.43
C TYR A 152 7.56 -4.56 -19.15
N HIS A 153 6.78 -5.62 -18.96
CA HIS A 153 7.27 -6.98 -18.84
C HIS A 153 6.86 -7.80 -20.06
N GLU A 154 7.67 -8.81 -20.41
CA GLU A 154 7.29 -9.80 -21.42
C GLU A 154 6.26 -10.75 -20.81
N GLY A 155 5.13 -10.95 -21.50
CA GLY A 155 4.07 -11.86 -21.08
C GLY A 155 4.15 -13.21 -21.79
N PRO A 156 3.44 -14.24 -21.28
CA PRO A 156 3.40 -15.55 -21.91
C PRO A 156 2.72 -15.52 -23.29
N SER A 157 2.95 -16.55 -24.11
CA SER A 157 2.30 -16.68 -25.42
C SER A 157 0.78 -16.81 -25.31
N SER A 158 0.28 -17.44 -24.24
CA SER A 158 -1.14 -17.55 -23.92
C SER A 158 -1.81 -16.17 -23.78
N LEU A 159 -1.14 -15.21 -23.15
CA LEU A 159 -1.63 -13.82 -23.04
C LEU A 159 -1.78 -13.17 -24.43
N LYS A 160 -0.85 -13.43 -25.36
CA LYS A 160 -0.95 -12.90 -26.73
C LYS A 160 -2.15 -13.49 -27.47
N GLU A 161 -2.39 -14.79 -27.34
CA GLU A 161 -3.54 -15.46 -27.95
C GLU A 161 -4.86 -14.95 -27.36
N ALA A 162 -4.93 -14.83 -26.03
CA ALA A 162 -6.07 -14.26 -25.32
C ALA A 162 -6.34 -12.81 -25.78
N ARG A 163 -5.31 -11.98 -25.96
CA ARG A 163 -5.45 -10.60 -26.47
C ARG A 163 -6.01 -10.55 -27.88
N ILE A 164 -5.54 -11.43 -28.78
CA ILE A 164 -6.07 -11.51 -30.15
C ILE A 164 -7.53 -11.95 -30.11
N TRP A 165 -7.87 -12.91 -29.26
CA TRP A 165 -9.24 -13.38 -29.07
C TRP A 165 -10.13 -12.26 -28.54
N LEU A 166 -9.69 -11.55 -27.50
CA LEU A 166 -10.40 -10.41 -26.91
C LEU A 166 -10.64 -9.31 -27.95
N ALA A 167 -9.65 -9.02 -28.80
CA ALA A 167 -9.81 -8.06 -29.88
C ALA A 167 -10.87 -8.49 -30.90
N LYS A 168 -10.88 -9.78 -31.30
CA LYS A 168 -11.88 -10.33 -32.22
C LYS A 168 -13.28 -10.33 -31.59
N TYR A 169 -13.38 -10.53 -30.28
CA TYR A 169 -14.64 -10.48 -29.54
C TYR A 169 -15.17 -9.06 -29.37
N SER A 170 -14.29 -8.11 -28.98
CA SER A 170 -14.71 -6.77 -28.57
C SER A 170 -15.01 -5.85 -29.75
N LEU A 171 -14.31 -6.01 -30.87
CA LEU A 171 -14.46 -5.11 -32.03
C LEU A 171 -15.88 -5.16 -32.64
N PRO A 172 -16.48 -6.34 -32.95
CA PRO A 172 -17.85 -6.39 -33.45
C PRO A 172 -18.87 -5.82 -32.46
N ARG A 173 -18.72 -6.13 -31.18
CA ARG A 173 -19.63 -5.64 -30.13
C ARG A 173 -19.57 -4.13 -29.95
N ALA A 174 -18.38 -3.55 -30.05
CA ALA A 174 -18.22 -2.10 -30.04
C ALA A 174 -18.94 -1.45 -31.23
N VAL A 175 -18.88 -2.07 -32.41
CA VAL A 175 -19.64 -1.61 -33.60
C VAL A 175 -21.14 -1.72 -33.35
N GLU A 176 -21.63 -2.89 -32.91
CA GLU A 176 -23.05 -3.10 -32.60
C GLU A 176 -23.58 -2.11 -31.55
N ARG A 177 -22.82 -1.85 -30.48
CA ARG A 177 -23.18 -0.87 -29.46
C ARG A 177 -23.22 0.54 -30.01
N LEU A 178 -22.24 0.94 -30.82
CA LEU A 178 -22.22 2.27 -31.45
C LEU A 178 -23.37 2.43 -32.43
N ASP A 179 -23.74 1.39 -33.18
CA ASP A 179 -24.88 1.41 -34.08
C ASP A 179 -26.20 1.46 -33.31
N ALA A 180 -26.33 0.72 -32.21
CA ALA A 180 -27.47 0.83 -31.31
C ALA A 180 -27.58 2.24 -30.70
N ALA A 181 -26.46 2.86 -30.32
CA ALA A 181 -26.44 4.23 -29.83
C ALA A 181 -26.82 5.25 -30.91
N ARG A 182 -26.41 5.04 -32.17
CA ARG A 182 -26.84 5.85 -33.33
C ARG A 182 -28.34 5.71 -33.59
N ALA A 183 -28.86 4.48 -33.60
CA ALA A 183 -30.29 4.22 -33.74
C ALA A 183 -31.10 4.87 -32.61
N GLN A 184 -30.61 4.78 -31.36
CA GLN A 184 -31.20 5.51 -30.25
C GLN A 184 -31.16 7.02 -30.47
N LYS A 185 -30.08 7.56 -31.06
CA LYS A 185 -29.92 8.98 -31.40
C LYS A 185 -30.83 9.44 -32.56
N GLU A 186 -31.36 8.54 -33.38
CA GLU A 186 -32.31 8.89 -34.44
C GLU A 186 -33.75 9.01 -33.93
N ILE A 187 -34.09 8.33 -32.84
CA ILE A 187 -35.43 8.37 -32.23
C ILE A 187 -35.77 9.82 -31.80
N PRO A 188 -36.95 10.39 -32.14
CA PRO A 188 -37.30 11.76 -31.77
C PRO A 188 -37.21 12.03 -30.26
N GLU A 189 -36.73 13.22 -29.89
CA GLU A 189 -36.50 13.60 -28.48
C GLU A 189 -37.77 13.48 -27.63
N SER A 190 -38.94 13.85 -28.18
CA SER A 190 -40.24 13.72 -27.51
C SER A 190 -40.53 12.29 -27.05
N THR A 191 -40.19 11.30 -27.87
CA THR A 191 -40.42 9.89 -27.51
C THR A 191 -39.42 9.39 -26.47
N ARG A 192 -38.19 9.92 -26.45
CA ARG A 192 -37.20 9.58 -25.42
C ARG A 192 -37.58 10.16 -24.07
N THR A 193 -38.02 11.42 -24.04
CA THR A 193 -38.44 12.06 -22.80
C THR A 193 -39.67 11.38 -22.21
N VAL A 194 -40.63 10.94 -23.04
CA VAL A 194 -41.77 10.13 -22.58
C VAL A 194 -41.29 8.81 -21.95
N LYS A 195 -40.42 8.05 -22.63
CA LYS A 195 -39.84 6.81 -22.07
C LYS A 195 -39.10 7.04 -20.75
N GLN A 196 -38.34 8.14 -20.66
CA GLN A 196 -37.64 8.51 -19.44
C GLN A 196 -38.61 8.86 -18.31
N GLN A 197 -39.70 9.58 -18.60
CA GLN A 197 -40.73 9.90 -17.62
C GLN A 197 -41.47 8.64 -17.13
N GLU A 198 -41.76 7.69 -18.02
CA GLU A 198 -42.32 6.39 -17.67
C GLU A 198 -41.39 5.61 -16.74
N LEU A 199 -40.09 5.55 -17.06
CA LEU A 199 -39.08 4.95 -16.19
C LEU A 199 -39.01 5.65 -14.83
N HIS A 200 -39.00 6.99 -14.79
CA HIS A 200 -39.00 7.75 -13.54
C HIS A 200 -40.29 7.54 -12.73
N LYS A 201 -41.42 7.29 -13.38
CA LYS A 201 -42.67 6.93 -12.72
C LYS A 201 -42.59 5.51 -12.13
N ALA A 202 -42.01 4.56 -12.85
CA ALA A 202 -41.79 3.20 -12.37
C ALA A 202 -40.82 3.18 -11.18
N LEU A 203 -39.68 3.87 -11.26
CA LEU A 203 -38.68 3.96 -10.20
C LEU A 203 -39.24 4.58 -8.91
N ARG A 204 -40.10 5.59 -9.02
CA ARG A 204 -40.79 6.19 -7.87
C ARG A 204 -41.76 5.25 -7.17
N ASN A 205 -42.24 4.22 -7.87
CA ASN A 205 -43.18 3.23 -7.35
C ASN A 205 -42.49 1.93 -6.89
N VAL A 206 -41.15 1.88 -6.85
CA VAL A 206 -40.42 0.72 -6.33
C VAL A 206 -40.59 0.68 -4.81
N ASN A 207 -41.25 -0.37 -4.33
CA ASN A 207 -41.40 -0.68 -2.91
C ASN A 207 -40.76 -2.04 -2.61
N ASN A 208 -40.56 -2.31 -1.32
CA ASN A 208 -40.13 -3.63 -0.88
C ASN A 208 -41.25 -4.64 -1.16
N PHE A 209 -40.95 -5.64 -2.00
CA PHE A 209 -41.88 -6.71 -2.36
C PHE A 209 -41.78 -7.91 -1.40
N CYS A 210 -40.56 -8.39 -1.13
CA CYS A 210 -40.28 -9.53 -0.24
C CYS A 210 -39.08 -9.18 0.67
N SER A 211 -39.12 -9.60 1.93
CA SER A 211 -37.93 -9.66 2.78
C SER A 211 -37.72 -11.08 3.28
N GLN A 212 -36.48 -11.54 3.24
CA GLN A 212 -36.11 -12.88 3.65
C GLN A 212 -34.82 -12.86 4.45
N ILE A 213 -34.73 -13.76 5.42
CA ILE A 213 -33.53 -13.95 6.23
C ILE A 213 -32.55 -14.79 5.42
N GLY A 214 -31.42 -14.19 5.07
CA GLY A 214 -30.36 -14.86 4.31
C GLY A 214 -29.51 -15.77 5.19
N ASP A 215 -28.91 -15.25 6.26
CA ASP A 215 -28.02 -15.99 7.15
C ASP A 215 -27.93 -15.34 8.55
N ASP A 216 -27.19 -15.96 9.46
CA ASP A 216 -26.85 -15.41 10.79
C ASP A 216 -25.83 -14.27 10.72
N ARG A 217 -24.96 -14.31 9.70
CA ARG A 217 -23.95 -13.31 9.39
C ARG A 217 -24.41 -12.35 8.29
N PRO A 218 -23.81 -11.14 8.21
CA PRO A 218 -24.17 -10.19 7.17
C PRO A 218 -23.85 -10.73 5.77
N ILE A 219 -24.75 -10.42 4.85
CA ILE A 219 -24.62 -10.72 3.42
C ILE A 219 -23.67 -9.68 2.81
N SER A 220 -22.62 -10.13 2.15
CA SER A 220 -21.58 -9.28 1.56
C SER A 220 -21.89 -8.84 0.14
N HIS A 221 -22.58 -9.68 -0.63
CA HIS A 221 -22.90 -9.43 -2.02
C HIS A 221 -24.17 -10.17 -2.44
N CYS A 222 -24.90 -9.60 -3.39
CA CYS A 222 -26.01 -10.25 -4.06
C CYS A 222 -25.98 -9.95 -5.56
N GLN A 223 -26.27 -10.95 -6.39
CA GLN A 223 -26.35 -10.78 -7.84
C GLN A 223 -27.52 -11.59 -8.40
N PHE A 224 -28.28 -10.98 -9.32
CA PHE A 224 -29.31 -11.67 -10.08
C PHE A 224 -28.71 -12.51 -11.19
N SER A 225 -29.36 -13.63 -11.52
CA SER A 225 -29.05 -14.40 -12.71
C SER A 225 -29.36 -13.58 -13.97
N PRO A 226 -28.71 -13.85 -15.11
CA PRO A 226 -28.97 -13.13 -16.37
C PRO A 226 -30.43 -13.17 -16.85
N ASN A 227 -31.20 -14.20 -16.46
CA ASN A 227 -32.62 -14.33 -16.75
C ASN A 227 -33.56 -13.76 -15.66
N SER A 228 -32.99 -13.17 -14.59
CA SER A 228 -33.69 -12.60 -13.44
C SER A 228 -34.60 -13.55 -12.65
N LYS A 229 -34.51 -14.87 -12.88
CA LYS A 229 -35.31 -15.89 -12.14
C LYS A 229 -34.64 -16.38 -10.87
N MET A 230 -33.34 -16.15 -10.73
CA MET A 230 -32.57 -16.57 -9.57
C MET A 230 -31.77 -15.39 -9.02
N LEU A 231 -31.45 -15.47 -7.74
CA LEU A 231 -30.60 -14.53 -7.03
C LEU A 231 -29.61 -15.32 -6.19
N VAL A 232 -28.35 -14.90 -6.20
CA VAL A 232 -27.33 -15.50 -5.35
C VAL A 232 -26.88 -14.50 -4.32
N THR A 233 -26.74 -14.95 -3.09
CA THR A 233 -26.22 -14.17 -1.96
C THR A 233 -24.94 -14.80 -1.43
N ALA A 234 -23.93 -13.98 -1.15
CA ALA A 234 -22.72 -14.36 -0.44
C ALA A 234 -22.78 -13.86 1.01
N SER A 235 -22.40 -14.69 1.98
CA SER A 235 -22.42 -14.38 3.41
C SER A 235 -21.02 -14.44 4.02
N TRP A 236 -20.79 -13.69 5.11
CA TRP A 236 -19.57 -13.81 5.90
C TRP A 236 -19.47 -15.13 6.71
N SER A 237 -20.46 -16.01 6.61
CA SER A 237 -20.41 -17.37 7.16
C SER A 237 -19.57 -18.34 6.32
N GLY A 238 -19.21 -17.97 5.08
CA GLY A 238 -18.66 -18.90 4.10
C GLY A 238 -19.72 -19.51 3.18
N LEU A 239 -21.00 -19.29 3.47
CA LEU A 239 -22.10 -19.85 2.67
C LEU A 239 -22.47 -18.90 1.53
N CYS A 240 -22.71 -19.49 0.37
CA CYS A 240 -23.39 -18.83 -0.73
C CYS A 240 -24.76 -19.49 -0.92
N LYS A 241 -25.84 -18.71 -0.98
CA LYS A 241 -27.21 -19.24 -1.10
C LYS A 241 -27.82 -18.81 -2.42
N LEU A 242 -28.49 -19.74 -3.09
CA LEU A 242 -29.23 -19.54 -4.33
C LEU A 242 -30.72 -19.49 -4.01
N TRP A 243 -31.37 -18.41 -4.45
CA TRP A 243 -32.77 -18.11 -4.19
C TRP A 243 -33.52 -18.01 -5.51
N LYS A 244 -34.76 -18.48 -5.54
CA LYS A 244 -35.66 -18.29 -6.67
C LYS A 244 -36.40 -16.97 -6.51
N VAL A 245 -36.44 -16.18 -7.58
CA VAL A 245 -37.11 -14.88 -7.68
C VAL A 245 -38.36 -15.08 -8.56
N PRO A 246 -39.54 -14.53 -8.22
CA PRO A 246 -39.82 -13.53 -7.19
C PRO A 246 -40.21 -14.08 -5.81
N ASP A 247 -40.39 -15.39 -5.67
CA ASP A 247 -40.95 -15.97 -4.44
C ASP A 247 -39.98 -15.95 -3.25
N CYS A 248 -38.71 -15.64 -3.49
CA CYS A 248 -37.65 -15.62 -2.49
C CYS A 248 -37.63 -16.98 -1.75
N THR A 249 -37.52 -18.08 -2.50
CA THR A 249 -37.44 -19.44 -1.93
C THR A 249 -36.02 -19.96 -2.07
N LEU A 250 -35.48 -20.55 -1.00
CA LEU A 250 -34.14 -21.13 -1.02
C LEU A 250 -34.13 -22.35 -1.94
N VAL A 251 -33.34 -22.28 -3.00
CA VAL A 251 -33.10 -23.42 -3.90
C VAL A 251 -31.99 -24.28 -3.34
N ARG A 252 -30.86 -23.66 -2.99
CA ARG A 252 -29.65 -24.38 -2.61
C ARG A 252 -28.70 -23.55 -1.75
N THR A 253 -27.90 -24.24 -0.96
CA THR A 253 -26.78 -23.67 -0.21
C THR A 253 -25.47 -24.23 -0.74
N LEU A 254 -24.69 -23.39 -1.41
CA LEU A 254 -23.34 -23.67 -1.89
C LEU A 254 -22.37 -23.63 -0.71
N ARG A 255 -21.69 -24.75 -0.44
CA ARG A 255 -20.78 -24.93 0.70
C ARG A 255 -19.38 -25.20 0.18
N GLY A 256 -18.42 -24.40 0.63
CA GLY A 256 -17.02 -24.61 0.24
C GLY A 256 -16.06 -23.56 0.77
N HIS A 257 -16.51 -22.32 1.00
CA HIS A 257 -15.68 -21.32 1.67
C HIS A 257 -15.73 -21.51 3.18
N ASN A 258 -14.56 -21.42 3.82
CA ASN A 258 -14.41 -21.54 5.28
C ASN A 258 -14.35 -20.17 5.98
N THR A 259 -14.18 -19.11 5.21
CA THR A 259 -14.02 -17.73 5.69
C THR A 259 -15.05 -16.80 5.07
N ASN A 260 -14.96 -15.50 5.39
CA ASN A 260 -15.93 -14.53 4.90
C ASN A 260 -15.89 -14.45 3.37
N VAL A 261 -17.03 -14.68 2.72
CA VAL A 261 -17.14 -14.55 1.26
C VAL A 261 -17.17 -13.07 0.88
N GLY A 262 -16.36 -12.67 -0.10
CA GLY A 262 -16.27 -11.32 -0.62
C GLY A 262 -17.41 -10.99 -1.57
N ALA A 263 -17.39 -11.59 -2.76
CA ALA A 263 -18.44 -11.48 -3.76
C ALA A 263 -18.71 -12.81 -4.45
N ILE A 264 -19.88 -12.87 -5.07
CA ILE A 264 -20.30 -13.98 -5.91
C ILE A 264 -20.93 -13.38 -7.16
N SER A 265 -20.55 -13.94 -8.31
CA SER A 265 -20.96 -13.45 -9.61
C SER A 265 -21.41 -14.58 -10.53
N PHE A 266 -22.53 -14.36 -11.21
CA PHE A 266 -23.03 -15.24 -12.25
C PHE A 266 -22.24 -15.07 -13.54
N HIS A 267 -22.03 -16.18 -14.23
CA HIS A 267 -21.55 -16.19 -15.58
C HIS A 267 -22.56 -15.43 -16.48
N PRO A 268 -22.12 -14.59 -17.45
CA PRO A 268 -23.02 -13.76 -18.26
C PRO A 268 -24.04 -14.56 -19.08
N GLN A 269 -23.69 -15.80 -19.39
CA GLN A 269 -24.54 -16.75 -20.13
C GLN A 269 -25.22 -17.80 -19.24
N ALA A 270 -25.04 -17.73 -17.92
CA ALA A 270 -25.69 -18.63 -16.98
C ALA A 270 -27.21 -18.59 -17.16
N THR A 271 -27.84 -19.77 -17.16
CA THR A 271 -29.30 -19.92 -17.29
C THR A 271 -29.91 -19.37 -18.61
N LEU A 272 -29.08 -18.99 -19.58
CA LEU A 272 -29.48 -18.56 -20.93
C LEU A 272 -29.09 -19.61 -21.96
N THR A 273 -27.79 -19.89 -22.07
CA THR A 273 -27.23 -20.83 -23.06
C THR A 273 -26.38 -21.92 -22.44
N LEU A 274 -25.82 -21.69 -21.25
CA LEU A 274 -25.02 -22.69 -20.54
C LEU A 274 -25.91 -23.77 -19.91
N GLU A 275 -25.38 -24.99 -19.90
CA GLU A 275 -25.98 -26.10 -19.16
C GLU A 275 -25.79 -25.90 -17.66
N GLU A 276 -26.66 -26.52 -16.86
CA GLU A 276 -26.65 -26.37 -15.39
C GLU A 276 -25.39 -27.01 -14.78
N SER A 277 -24.82 -28.03 -15.44
CA SER A 277 -23.60 -28.74 -15.04
C SER A 277 -22.32 -27.92 -15.25
N ASP A 278 -22.32 -26.96 -16.17
CA ASP A 278 -21.17 -26.11 -16.44
C ASP A 278 -20.94 -25.10 -15.32
N VAL A 279 -19.78 -24.43 -15.37
CA VAL A 279 -19.46 -23.35 -14.44
C VAL A 279 -20.37 -22.15 -14.70
N ASN A 280 -21.31 -21.94 -13.80
CA ASN A 280 -22.33 -20.91 -13.90
C ASN A 280 -22.09 -19.73 -12.95
N MET A 281 -21.26 -19.90 -11.92
CA MET A 281 -20.97 -18.86 -10.94
C MET A 281 -19.52 -18.94 -10.46
N ALA A 282 -19.02 -17.82 -9.96
CA ALA A 282 -17.74 -17.74 -9.27
C ALA A 282 -17.89 -16.93 -7.98
N SER A 283 -17.21 -17.34 -6.92
CA SER A 283 -17.15 -16.58 -5.67
C SER A 283 -15.74 -16.46 -5.15
N CYS A 284 -15.48 -15.38 -4.41
CA CYS A 284 -14.20 -15.16 -3.74
C CYS A 284 -14.37 -15.06 -2.22
N ALA A 285 -13.30 -15.32 -1.49
CA ALA A 285 -13.26 -15.18 -0.04
C ALA A 285 -12.00 -14.46 0.46
N VAL A 286 -12.01 -14.19 1.76
CA VAL A 286 -10.94 -13.49 2.48
C VAL A 286 -9.65 -14.30 2.57
N ASP A 287 -9.74 -15.62 2.51
CA ASP A 287 -8.58 -16.54 2.47
C ASP A 287 -7.81 -16.53 1.15
N GLY A 288 -8.27 -15.77 0.14
CA GLY A 288 -7.67 -15.72 -1.18
C GLY A 288 -8.21 -16.79 -2.14
N SER A 289 -9.09 -17.68 -1.66
CA SER A 289 -9.69 -18.68 -2.53
C SER A 289 -10.75 -18.07 -3.44
N VAL A 290 -10.74 -18.51 -4.70
CA VAL A 290 -11.79 -18.24 -5.67
C VAL A 290 -12.36 -19.59 -6.11
N LYS A 291 -13.65 -19.78 -5.89
CA LYS A 291 -14.35 -21.05 -6.13
C LYS A 291 -15.33 -20.91 -7.29
N LEU A 292 -15.33 -21.88 -8.18
CA LEU A 292 -16.24 -21.99 -9.31
C LEU A 292 -17.38 -22.95 -8.97
N TRP A 293 -18.59 -22.60 -9.38
CA TRP A 293 -19.79 -23.33 -9.01
C TRP A 293 -20.65 -23.63 -10.23
N SER A 294 -21.24 -24.82 -10.20
CA SER A 294 -22.31 -25.24 -11.11
C SER A 294 -23.67 -25.00 -10.45
N LEU A 295 -24.74 -24.97 -11.26
CA LEU A 295 -26.12 -24.91 -10.76
C LEU A 295 -26.65 -26.28 -10.29
N ASP A 296 -25.93 -27.38 -10.56
CA ASP A 296 -26.33 -28.76 -10.23
C ASP A 296 -25.67 -29.33 -8.97
N SER A 297 -24.56 -28.74 -8.54
CA SER A 297 -23.81 -29.14 -7.34
C SER A 297 -23.99 -28.17 -6.16
N ASP A 298 -23.91 -28.70 -4.94
CA ASP A 298 -23.76 -27.93 -3.68
C ASP A 298 -22.28 -27.64 -3.36
N GLU A 299 -21.37 -28.40 -3.96
CA GLU A 299 -19.92 -28.32 -3.80
C GLU A 299 -19.27 -27.59 -5.00
N PRO A 300 -18.12 -26.92 -4.79
CA PRO A 300 -17.43 -26.23 -5.87
C PRO A 300 -16.90 -27.21 -6.92
N VAL A 301 -16.97 -26.81 -8.20
CA VAL A 301 -16.48 -27.60 -9.35
C VAL A 301 -14.96 -27.54 -9.41
N ALA A 302 -14.39 -26.36 -9.19
CA ALA A 302 -12.96 -26.13 -9.21
C ALA A 302 -12.61 -24.93 -8.32
N ASP A 303 -11.38 -24.95 -7.82
CA ASP A 303 -10.79 -23.87 -7.05
C ASP A 303 -9.68 -23.22 -7.89
N ILE A 304 -9.64 -21.89 -7.90
CA ILE A 304 -8.58 -21.09 -8.51
C ILE A 304 -7.62 -20.69 -7.38
N GLU A 305 -6.41 -21.23 -7.44
CA GLU A 305 -5.33 -20.94 -6.51
C GLU A 305 -4.31 -19.99 -7.18
N GLY A 306 -3.85 -18.99 -6.44
CA GLY A 306 -2.89 -17.99 -6.96
C GLY A 306 -2.82 -16.71 -6.15
N HIS A 307 -3.83 -16.44 -5.32
CA HIS A 307 -3.85 -15.30 -4.41
C HIS A 307 -3.37 -15.70 -3.02
N SER A 308 -2.39 -14.97 -2.48
CA SER A 308 -1.93 -15.12 -1.09
C SER A 308 -2.69 -14.25 -0.10
N MET A 309 -3.36 -13.20 -0.60
CA MET A 309 -4.12 -12.24 0.19
C MET A 309 -5.60 -12.28 -0.16
N ARG A 310 -6.41 -11.59 0.66
CA ARG A 310 -7.85 -11.41 0.46
C ARG A 310 -8.18 -11.00 -0.98
N VAL A 311 -9.06 -11.77 -1.60
CA VAL A 311 -9.71 -11.40 -2.86
C VAL A 311 -10.99 -10.65 -2.54
N ALA A 312 -11.12 -9.44 -3.09
CA ALA A 312 -12.20 -8.53 -2.71
C ALA A 312 -13.45 -8.73 -3.57
N ARG A 313 -13.26 -8.80 -4.89
CA ARG A 313 -14.32 -8.93 -5.90
C ARG A 313 -13.88 -9.84 -7.04
N VAL A 314 -14.88 -10.41 -7.70
CA VAL A 314 -14.75 -11.24 -8.90
C VAL A 314 -15.73 -10.71 -9.91
N ALA A 315 -15.28 -10.56 -11.16
CA ALA A 315 -16.12 -10.15 -12.26
C ALA A 315 -15.89 -11.07 -13.46
N TRP A 316 -16.97 -11.41 -14.15
CA TRP A 316 -16.89 -12.14 -15.41
C TRP A 316 -16.68 -11.17 -16.56
N HIS A 317 -15.79 -11.54 -17.48
CA HIS A 317 -15.74 -10.87 -18.76
C HIS A 317 -17.05 -11.16 -19.53
N PRO A 318 -17.61 -10.23 -20.33
CA PRO A 318 -18.89 -10.44 -21.02
C PRO A 318 -18.94 -11.65 -21.95
N SER A 319 -17.78 -12.17 -22.36
CA SER A 319 -17.72 -13.41 -23.13
C SER A 319 -17.97 -14.68 -22.31
N GLY A 320 -17.77 -14.63 -21.00
CA GLY A 320 -17.81 -15.79 -20.12
C GLY A 320 -16.51 -16.59 -20.03
N ARG A 321 -15.61 -16.47 -21.00
CA ARG A 321 -14.33 -17.22 -21.00
C ARG A 321 -13.35 -16.76 -19.93
N PHE A 322 -13.30 -15.45 -19.65
CA PHE A 322 -12.34 -14.88 -18.72
C PHE A 322 -13.00 -14.45 -17.41
N LEU A 323 -12.25 -14.61 -16.33
CA LEU A 323 -12.66 -14.24 -15.00
C LEU A 323 -11.60 -13.31 -14.40
N GLY A 324 -12.04 -12.11 -14.01
CA GLY A 324 -11.19 -11.13 -13.37
C GLY A 324 -11.34 -11.17 -11.86
N THR A 325 -10.21 -11.11 -11.14
CA THR A 325 -10.13 -11.17 -9.69
C THR A 325 -9.36 -9.97 -9.16
N THR A 326 -9.88 -9.29 -8.13
CA THR A 326 -9.15 -8.21 -7.44
C THR A 326 -8.59 -8.68 -6.13
N CYS A 327 -7.33 -8.35 -5.87
CA CYS A 327 -6.64 -8.79 -4.67
C CYS A 327 -6.08 -7.60 -3.88
N TYR A 328 -5.90 -7.79 -2.58
CA TYR A 328 -5.32 -6.81 -1.68
C TYR A 328 -3.78 -6.74 -1.76
N ASP A 329 -3.16 -7.48 -2.69
CA ASP A 329 -1.73 -7.43 -3.02
C ASP A 329 -1.37 -6.31 -4.01
N ASN A 330 -2.24 -5.30 -4.15
CA ASN A 330 -2.13 -4.16 -5.07
C ASN A 330 -2.26 -4.52 -6.57
N SER A 331 -2.58 -5.78 -6.86
CA SER A 331 -2.79 -6.28 -8.21
C SER A 331 -4.23 -6.70 -8.46
N TRP A 332 -4.56 -6.82 -9.73
CA TRP A 332 -5.70 -7.60 -10.17
C TRP A 332 -5.23 -8.61 -11.21
N ARG A 333 -5.89 -9.77 -11.25
CA ARG A 333 -5.54 -10.87 -12.14
C ARG A 333 -6.67 -11.18 -13.11
N LEU A 334 -6.31 -11.69 -14.28
CA LEU A 334 -7.24 -12.22 -15.27
C LEU A 334 -6.93 -13.70 -15.49
N TRP A 335 -7.95 -14.52 -15.32
CA TRP A 335 -7.91 -15.96 -15.47
C TRP A 335 -8.62 -16.36 -16.77
N ASP A 336 -8.04 -17.28 -17.51
CA ASP A 336 -8.70 -17.92 -18.64
C ASP A 336 -9.21 -19.29 -18.19
N LEU A 337 -10.52 -19.52 -18.27
CA LEU A 337 -11.13 -20.76 -17.81
C LEU A 337 -10.99 -21.90 -18.81
N GLU A 338 -10.74 -21.60 -20.08
CA GLU A 338 -10.48 -22.63 -21.10
C GLU A 338 -9.08 -23.21 -20.93
N ALA A 339 -8.10 -22.35 -20.61
CA ALA A 339 -6.72 -22.74 -20.34
C ALA A 339 -6.48 -23.14 -18.87
N GLN A 340 -7.38 -22.75 -17.97
CA GLN A 340 -7.24 -22.88 -16.51
C GLN A 340 -5.93 -22.26 -15.98
N GLU A 341 -5.53 -21.13 -16.55
CA GLU A 341 -4.27 -20.45 -16.22
C GLU A 341 -4.48 -18.95 -15.94
N GLU A 342 -3.60 -18.39 -15.13
CA GLU A 342 -3.46 -16.95 -14.96
C GLU A 342 -2.79 -16.36 -16.20
N ILE A 343 -3.53 -15.56 -16.97
CA ILE A 343 -3.01 -14.95 -18.21
C ILE A 343 -2.45 -13.55 -17.99
N LEU A 344 -2.99 -12.80 -17.03
CA LEU A 344 -2.59 -11.42 -16.77
C LEU A 344 -2.47 -11.18 -15.27
N HIS A 345 -1.28 -10.77 -14.86
CA HIS A 345 -1.00 -10.21 -13.54
C HIS A 345 -0.76 -8.70 -13.70
N GLN A 346 -1.69 -7.86 -13.25
CA GLN A 346 -1.59 -6.42 -13.46
C GLN A 346 -1.44 -5.68 -12.14
N GLU A 347 -0.24 -5.16 -11.92
CA GLU A 347 0.06 -4.18 -10.89
C GLU A 347 -0.16 -2.77 -11.42
N GLY A 348 -0.58 -1.87 -10.54
CA GLY A 348 -0.78 -0.47 -10.90
C GLY A 348 -1.33 0.41 -9.80
N HIS A 349 -2.01 -0.16 -8.81
CA HIS A 349 -2.45 0.56 -7.63
C HIS A 349 -1.35 0.59 -6.55
N SER A 350 -1.33 1.63 -5.72
CA SER A 350 -0.37 1.71 -4.60
C SER A 350 -0.86 0.97 -3.35
N LYS A 351 -2.15 0.66 -3.30
CA LYS A 351 -2.84 -0.12 -2.27
C LYS A 351 -3.72 -1.20 -2.93
N GLY A 352 -4.31 -2.08 -2.12
CA GLY A 352 -5.16 -3.17 -2.57
C GLY A 352 -6.28 -2.73 -3.52
N VAL A 353 -6.59 -3.59 -4.49
CA VAL A 353 -7.68 -3.37 -5.44
C VAL A 353 -8.97 -3.91 -4.82
N HIS A 354 -9.99 -3.06 -4.71
CA HIS A 354 -11.26 -3.44 -4.09
C HIS A 354 -12.24 -4.00 -5.12
N ASP A 355 -12.45 -3.31 -6.25
CA ASP A 355 -13.47 -3.68 -7.23
C ASP A 355 -12.95 -3.70 -8.67
N LEU A 356 -13.61 -4.50 -9.50
CA LEU A 356 -13.32 -4.69 -10.91
C LEU A 356 -14.63 -4.84 -11.67
N HIS A 357 -14.76 -4.10 -12.77
CA HIS A 357 -15.87 -4.26 -13.69
C HIS A 357 -15.35 -4.26 -15.13
N PHE A 358 -15.90 -5.13 -15.97
CA PHE A 358 -15.59 -5.14 -17.39
C PHE A 358 -16.50 -4.19 -18.14
N HIS A 359 -15.98 -3.58 -19.19
CA HIS A 359 -16.80 -2.83 -20.12
C HIS A 359 -17.75 -3.79 -20.87
N PRO A 360 -19.01 -3.41 -21.19
CA PRO A 360 -19.97 -4.29 -21.87
C PRO A 360 -19.46 -4.91 -23.17
N ASP A 361 -18.64 -4.18 -23.93
CA ASP A 361 -18.00 -4.68 -25.17
C ASP A 361 -16.88 -5.70 -24.91
N GLY A 362 -16.36 -5.79 -23.67
CA GLY A 362 -15.23 -6.65 -23.33
C GLY A 362 -13.84 -6.12 -23.73
N SER A 363 -13.75 -4.87 -24.19
CA SER A 363 -12.46 -4.26 -24.56
C SER A 363 -11.67 -3.78 -23.34
N LEU A 364 -12.35 -3.18 -22.38
CA LEU A 364 -11.75 -2.52 -21.22
C LEU A 364 -12.14 -3.21 -19.92
N ALA A 365 -11.29 -3.05 -18.92
CA ALA A 365 -11.54 -3.40 -17.53
C ALA A 365 -11.25 -2.18 -16.65
N GLY A 366 -12.19 -1.83 -15.77
CA GLY A 366 -12.02 -0.73 -14.81
C GLY A 366 -11.78 -1.30 -13.42
N THR A 367 -10.77 -0.79 -12.73
CA THR A 367 -10.41 -1.21 -11.37
C THR A 367 -10.46 -0.04 -10.40
N GLY A 368 -11.02 -0.30 -9.22
CA GLY A 368 -11.11 0.65 -8.11
C GLY A 368 -10.24 0.21 -6.97
N GLY A 369 -9.27 1.05 -6.61
CA GLY A 369 -8.35 0.76 -5.52
C GLY A 369 -8.68 1.48 -4.22
N LEU A 370 -8.11 0.96 -3.14
CA LEU A 370 -8.05 1.66 -1.84
C LEU A 370 -7.06 2.85 -1.86
N ASP A 371 -6.38 3.07 -3.00
CA ASP A 371 -5.53 4.22 -3.25
C ASP A 371 -6.30 5.47 -3.72
N ALA A 372 -7.64 5.41 -3.73
CA ALA A 372 -8.54 6.46 -4.19
C ALA A 372 -8.47 6.76 -5.70
N PHE A 373 -7.73 5.95 -6.46
CA PHE A 373 -7.61 6.08 -7.91
C PHE A 373 -8.39 4.99 -8.61
N ALA A 374 -9.17 5.38 -9.61
CA ALA A 374 -9.78 4.43 -10.54
C ALA A 374 -8.91 4.37 -11.81
N ARG A 375 -8.66 3.15 -12.28
CA ARG A 375 -7.84 2.91 -13.48
C ARG A 375 -8.65 2.14 -14.50
N VAL A 376 -8.55 2.54 -15.77
CA VAL A 376 -9.19 1.83 -16.89
C VAL A 376 -8.11 1.22 -17.77
N TRP A 377 -8.11 -0.10 -17.82
CA TRP A 377 -7.16 -0.94 -18.53
C TRP A 377 -7.75 -1.39 -19.86
N ASP A 378 -6.95 -1.36 -20.92
CA ASP A 378 -7.26 -2.05 -22.17
C ASP A 378 -6.66 -3.44 -22.15
N LEU A 379 -7.53 -4.45 -22.18
CA LEU A 379 -7.12 -5.84 -22.08
C LEU A 379 -6.25 -6.27 -23.27
N ARG A 380 -6.44 -5.64 -24.43
CA ARG A 380 -5.74 -6.00 -25.68
C ARG A 380 -4.31 -5.50 -25.70
N THR A 381 -4.06 -4.32 -25.12
CA THR A 381 -2.74 -3.69 -25.09
C THR A 381 -2.02 -3.90 -23.75
N GLY A 382 -2.77 -4.18 -22.67
CA GLY A 382 -2.26 -4.23 -21.30
C GLY A 382 -1.91 -2.85 -20.74
N ARG A 383 -2.34 -1.76 -21.38
CA ARG A 383 -2.05 -0.39 -20.94
C ARG A 383 -3.21 0.17 -20.15
N CYS A 384 -2.88 0.98 -19.14
CA CYS A 384 -3.85 1.87 -18.51
C CYS A 384 -4.14 3.03 -19.49
N ILE A 385 -5.37 3.11 -20.00
CA ILE A 385 -5.80 4.18 -20.93
C ILE A 385 -6.20 5.42 -20.15
N MET A 386 -7.02 5.24 -19.11
CA MET A 386 -7.55 6.36 -18.33
C MET A 386 -7.18 6.22 -16.87
N PHE A 387 -6.69 7.32 -16.32
CA PHE A 387 -6.47 7.52 -14.90
C PHE A 387 -7.55 8.46 -14.41
N LEU A 388 -8.41 7.98 -13.54
CA LEU A 388 -9.55 8.72 -13.01
C LEU A 388 -9.23 9.15 -11.58
N GLU A 389 -8.90 10.43 -11.44
CA GLU A 389 -8.69 11.10 -10.18
C GLU A 389 -9.92 11.97 -9.87
N GLY A 390 -10.52 11.73 -8.70
CA GLY A 390 -11.74 12.44 -8.28
C GLY A 390 -12.16 12.10 -6.86
N HIS A 391 -11.79 10.90 -6.39
CA HIS A 391 -12.01 10.48 -5.02
C HIS A 391 -10.80 10.80 -4.14
N HIS A 392 -11.07 11.24 -2.90
CA HIS A 392 -10.03 11.45 -1.87
C HIS A 392 -9.92 10.25 -0.90
N LYS A 393 -10.92 9.37 -0.92
CA LYS A 393 -11.02 8.16 -0.09
C LYS A 393 -11.08 6.92 -0.98
N GLU A 394 -11.05 5.75 -0.37
CA GLU A 394 -11.07 4.46 -1.05
C GLU A 394 -12.27 4.32 -1.99
N ILE A 395 -12.05 3.71 -3.17
CA ILE A 395 -13.10 3.41 -4.13
C ILE A 395 -13.61 2.00 -3.87
N TYR A 396 -14.85 1.89 -3.39
CA TYR A 396 -15.45 0.60 -3.04
C TYR A 396 -16.15 -0.10 -4.20
N SER A 397 -16.65 0.64 -5.19
CA SER A 397 -17.21 0.01 -6.39
C SER A 397 -17.06 0.86 -7.65
N ILE A 398 -16.97 0.19 -8.78
CA ILE A 398 -16.91 0.78 -10.11
C ILE A 398 -17.92 0.08 -11.00
N ASN A 399 -18.68 0.84 -11.78
CA ASN A 399 -19.57 0.28 -12.78
C ASN A 399 -19.36 0.96 -14.14
N PHE A 400 -19.42 0.17 -15.22
CA PHE A 400 -19.52 0.70 -16.57
C PHE A 400 -20.99 0.81 -16.96
N SER A 401 -21.38 2.00 -17.40
CA SER A 401 -22.70 2.19 -18.00
C SER A 401 -22.91 1.20 -19.17
N PRO A 402 -24.12 0.64 -19.34
CA PRO A 402 -24.45 -0.24 -20.48
C PRO A 402 -24.22 0.41 -21.85
N ASN A 403 -24.28 1.75 -21.94
CA ASN A 403 -23.99 2.47 -23.17
C ASN A 403 -22.49 2.56 -23.50
N GLY A 404 -21.61 2.16 -22.56
CA GLY A 404 -20.16 2.16 -22.70
C GLY A 404 -19.50 3.54 -22.74
N GLN A 405 -20.22 4.60 -22.35
CA GLN A 405 -19.71 5.98 -22.39
C GLN A 405 -19.34 6.53 -21.01
N SER A 406 -20.00 6.06 -19.95
CA SER A 406 -19.74 6.52 -18.60
C SER A 406 -19.12 5.41 -17.76
N VAL A 407 -18.10 5.76 -16.98
CA VAL A 407 -17.56 4.95 -15.90
C VAL A 407 -17.93 5.65 -14.62
N ASP A 408 -18.76 5.01 -13.80
CA ASP A 408 -19.26 5.59 -12.56
C ASP A 408 -18.55 4.90 -11.39
N PRO A 409 -17.52 5.53 -10.78
CA PRO A 409 -17.03 5.12 -9.48
C PRO A 409 -18.07 5.52 -8.42
N SER A 410 -18.59 4.53 -7.67
CA SER A 410 -19.72 4.76 -6.77
C SER A 410 -19.31 5.49 -5.49
N TRP A 411 -20.08 6.52 -5.10
CA TRP A 411 -19.99 7.20 -3.81
C TRP A 411 -20.76 6.41 -2.73
N LEU A 412 -20.09 5.51 -2.02
CA LEU A 412 -20.60 5.06 -0.73
C LEU A 412 -19.95 5.93 0.35
N VAL A 413 -20.59 7.05 0.67
CA VAL A 413 -20.33 7.76 1.92
C VAL A 413 -20.91 6.87 3.02
N THR A 414 -20.07 6.04 3.65
CA THR A 414 -20.40 5.50 4.97
C THR A 414 -20.41 6.68 5.93
N SER A 415 -21.59 7.18 6.26
CA SER A 415 -21.77 8.15 7.33
C SER A 415 -21.56 7.44 8.68
N GLU A 416 -20.32 7.28 9.07
CA GLU A 416 -19.93 7.13 10.47
C GLU A 416 -19.34 8.46 10.93
N ASP A 417 -20.23 9.37 11.30
CA ASP A 417 -19.94 10.42 12.29
C ASP A 417 -21.15 10.49 13.22
N SER A 418 -21.27 9.45 14.06
CA SER A 418 -22.00 9.51 15.31
C SER A 418 -20.99 9.61 16.47
N GLY A 419 -20.41 10.80 16.62
CA GLY A 419 -19.89 11.31 17.89
C GLY A 419 -20.41 12.75 17.99
N GLY A 420 -21.22 13.16 18.97
CA GLY A 420 -21.15 12.80 20.37
C GLY A 420 -20.48 13.96 21.11
N ALA A 421 -21.32 14.85 21.64
CA ALA A 421 -21.07 16.11 22.37
C ALA A 421 -20.86 17.38 21.52
#